data_AF-A0A5C7WC60-F1
#
_entry.id   AF-A0A5C7WC60-F1
#
_cell.length_a   1.000
_cell.length_b   1.000
_cell.length_c   1.000
_cell.angle_alpha   90.00
_cell.angle_beta   90.00
_cell.angle_gamma   90.00
#
_symmetry.space_group_name_H-M   'P 1'
#
loop_
_entity.id
_entity.type
_entity.pdbx_description
1 polymer ?
#
loop_
_entity_poly.entity_id
_entity_poly.type
_entity_poly.pdbx_seq_one_letter_code
_entity_poly.pdbx_strand_id
1 'polypeptide(L)' 'MAPENLLNTIIMMGGHFTFFGTQAVLLRLSNLNNTSSILISSLYGLVIELAQLSVPGRSADPMDWILDTLGAITFLA' A
#
# COMPACT_ATOMS: atom_id res chain seq x y z
N MET A 1 -10.92 -19.76 -11.12
CA MET A 1 -9.72 -19.06 -10.58
C MET A 1 -8.86 -20.15 -9.98
N ALA A 2 -7.62 -20.33 -10.43
CA ALA A 2 -6.72 -21.28 -9.74
C ALA A 2 -6.55 -20.78 -8.29
N PRO A 3 -6.53 -21.66 -7.27
CA PRO A 3 -6.25 -21.22 -5.91
C PRO A 3 -4.87 -20.58 -5.91
N GLU A 4 -4.78 -19.32 -5.47
CA GLU A 4 -3.50 -18.68 -5.25
C GLU A 4 -2.72 -19.53 -4.24
N ASN A 5 -1.52 -19.98 -4.62
CA ASN A 5 -0.67 -20.67 -3.67
C ASN A 5 -0.15 -19.65 -2.64
N LEU A 6 0.19 -20.14 -1.44
CA LEU A 6 0.67 -19.31 -0.33
C LEU A 6 1.78 -18.34 -0.74
N LEU A 7 2.66 -18.77 -1.65
CA LEU A 7 3.77 -17.96 -2.16
C LEU A 7 3.27 -16.70 -2.87
N ASN A 8 2.29 -16.83 -3.77
CA ASN A 8 1.74 -15.69 -4.51
C ASN A 8 1.10 -14.68 -3.55
N THR A 9 0.33 -15.15 -2.57
CA THR A 9 -0.29 -14.28 -1.57
C THR A 9 0.76 -13.51 -0.76
N ILE A 10 1.82 -14.18 -0.30
CA ILE A 10 2.93 -13.54 0.44
C ILE A 10 3.61 -12.48 -0.44
N ILE A 11 3.87 -12.78 -1.71
CA ILE A 11 4.51 -11.83 -2.63
C ILE A 11 3.62 -10.60 -2.84
N MET A 12 2.30 -10.78 -3.05
CA MET A 12 1.39 -9.64 -3.23
C MET A 12 1.30 -8.79 -1.97
N MET A 13 1.03 -9.40 -0.81
CA MET A 13 0.94 -8.69 0.48
C MET A 13 2.26 -7.99 0.85
N GLY A 14 3.39 -8.66 0.64
CA GLY A 14 4.71 -8.08 0.85
C GLY A 14 5.00 -6.91 -0.10
N GLY A 15 4.46 -6.97 -1.32
CA GLY A 15 4.48 -5.88 -2.28
C GLY A 15 3.85 -4.61 -1.72
N HIS A 16 2.58 -4.68 -1.30
CA HIS A 16 1.85 -3.56 -0.68
C HIS A 16 2.65 -2.91 0.45
N PHE A 17 3.11 -3.72 1.40
CA PHE A 17 3.91 -3.25 2.52
C PHE A 17 5.22 -2.55 2.10
N THR A 18 6.01 -3.17 1.23
CA THR A 18 7.33 -2.65 0.84
C THR A 18 7.26 -1.46 -0.12
N PHE A 19 6.32 -1.46 -1.06
CA PHE A 19 6.12 -0.35 -2.00
C PHE A 19 5.70 0.92 -1.28
N PHE A 20 4.72 0.85 -0.39
CA PHE A 20 4.24 2.04 0.32
C PHE A 20 5.19 2.50 1.43
N GLY A 21 5.95 1.59 2.05
CA GLY A 21 7.09 1.97 2.89
C GLY A 21 8.14 2.78 2.12
N THR A 22 8.51 2.32 0.93
CA THR A 22 9.45 3.03 0.04
C THR A 22 8.89 4.38 -0.40
N GLN A 23 7.62 4.43 -0.80
CA GLN A 23 6.94 5.67 -1.17
C GLN A 23 6.98 6.70 -0.03
N ALA A 24 6.70 6.27 1.20
CA ALA A 24 6.73 7.14 2.37
C ALA A 24 8.14 7.72 2.59
N VAL A 25 9.20 6.91 2.45
CA VAL A 25 10.59 7.40 2.51
C VAL A 25 10.88 8.43 1.41
N LEU A 26 10.43 8.19 0.18
CA LEU A 26 10.62 9.14 -0.91
C LEU A 26 9.91 10.48 -0.66
N LEU A 27 8.68 10.45 -0.13
CA LEU A 27 7.95 11.64 0.31
C LEU A 27 8.67 12.37 1.45
N ARG A 28 9.26 11.63 2.38
CA ARG A 28 10.07 12.21 3.46
C ARG A 28 11.34 12.88 2.92
N LEU A 29 11.98 12.28 1.93
CA LEU A 29 13.15 12.83 1.24
C LEU A 29 12.80 14.05 0.37
N SER A 30 11.55 14.21 -0.05
CA SER A 30 11.05 15.41 -0.73
C SER A 30 10.70 16.56 0.22
N ASN A 31 11.29 16.59 1.43
CA ASN A 31 11.09 17.61 2.47
C ASN A 31 9.70 17.65 3.15
N LEU A 32 8.92 16.56 3.09
CA LEU A 32 7.74 16.43 3.93
C LEU A 32 8.11 15.92 5.33
N ASN A 33 7.30 16.21 6.34
CA ASN A 33 7.46 15.58 7.66
C ASN A 33 6.94 14.12 7.63
N ASN A 34 7.28 13.32 8.65
CA ASN A 34 6.91 11.91 8.71
C ASN A 34 5.38 11.72 8.67
N THR A 35 4.64 12.52 9.46
CA THR A 35 3.17 12.44 9.53
C THR A 35 2.51 12.70 8.17
N SER A 36 2.91 13.74 7.45
CA SER A 36 2.43 14.06 6.12
C SER A 36 2.78 12.96 5.11
N SER A 37 3.98 12.40 5.19
CA SER A 37 4.44 11.32 4.30
C SER A 37 3.63 10.03 4.49
N ILE A 38 3.34 9.67 5.76
CA ILE A 38 2.49 8.53 6.11
C ILE A 38 1.05 8.77 5.65
N LEU A 39 0.48 9.96 5.95
CA LEU A 39 -0.88 10.32 5.55
C LEU A 39 -1.07 10.27 4.04
N ILE A 40 -0.16 10.89 3.28
CA ILE A 40 -0.22 10.88 1.82
C ILE A 40 -0.12 9.45 1.29
N SER A 41 0.76 8.62 1.87
CA SER A 41 0.91 7.23 1.42
C SER A 41 -0.34 6.40 1.68
N SER A 42 -0.93 6.50 2.88
CA SER A 42 -2.17 5.82 3.22
C SER A 42 -3.35 6.29 2.37
N LEU A 43 -3.49 7.60 2.13
CA LEU A 43 -4.53 8.15 1.26
C LEU A 43 -4.36 7.69 -0.19
N TYR A 44 -3.13 7.60 -0.68
CA TYR A 44 -2.86 7.10 -2.02
C TYR A 44 -3.26 5.62 -2.16
N GLY A 45 -2.95 4.78 -1.17
CA GLY A 45 -3.38 3.38 -1.15
C GLY A 45 -4.90 3.25 -1.14
N LEU A 46 -5.59 4.05 -0.32
CA LEU A 46 -7.06 4.09 -0.31
C LEU A 46 -7.63 4.48 -1.68
N VAL A 47 -7.05 5.47 -2.35
CA VAL A 47 -7.47 5.90 -3.69
C VAL A 47 -7.27 4.77 -4.71
N ILE A 48 -6.18 3.99 -4.61
CA ILE A 48 -5.95 2.84 -5.49
C ILE A 48 -7.03 1.78 -5.28
N GLU A 49 -7.38 1.43 -4.05
CA GLU A 49 -8.45 0.46 -3.76
C GLU A 49 -9.80 0.92 -4.31
N LEU A 50 -10.13 2.21 -4.18
CA LEU A 50 -11.34 2.78 -4.76
C LEU A 50 -11.30 2.79 -6.29
N ALA A 51 -10.16 3.11 -6.90
CA ALA A 51 -9.98 3.07 -8.35
C ALA A 51 -10.07 1.64 -8.89
N GLN A 52 -9.62 0.65 -8.11
CA GLN A 52 -9.65 -0.77 -8.46
C GLN A 52 -11.09 -1.28 -8.66
N LEU A 53 -12.09 -0.71 -7.98
CA LEU A 53 -13.51 -1.03 -8.19
C LEU A 53 -14.01 -0.68 -9.60
N SER A 54 -13.30 0.19 -10.32
CA SER A 54 -13.62 0.55 -11.70
C SER A 54 -12.97 -0.38 -12.74
N VAL A 55 -12.09 -1.30 -12.31
CA VAL A 55 -11.37 -2.23 -13.19
C VAL A 55 -12.13 -3.56 -13.25
N PRO A 56 -12.60 -4.00 -14.44
CA PRO A 56 -13.31 -5.27 -14.58
C PRO A 56 -12.51 -6.45 -14.03
N GLY A 57 -13.12 -7.25 -13.16
CA GLY A 57 -12.49 -8.43 -12.57
C GLY A 57 -11.58 -8.16 -11.39
N ARG A 58 -11.50 -6.92 -10.89
CA ARG A 58 -10.82 -6.57 -9.64
C ARG A 58 -11.84 -6.17 -8.56
N SER A 59 -11.45 -6.34 -7.31
CA SER A 59 -12.22 -5.95 -6.12
C SER A 59 -11.34 -5.10 -5.21
N ALA A 60 -11.93 -4.20 -4.43
CA ALA A 60 -11.17 -3.56 -3.36
C ALA A 60 -10.97 -4.56 -2.20
N ASP A 61 -9.75 -4.64 -1.68
CA ASP A 61 -9.39 -5.38 -0.48
C ASP A 61 -8.88 -4.42 0.62
N PRO A 62 -9.64 -4.21 1.71
CA PRO A 62 -9.18 -3.39 2.82
C PRO A 62 -7.85 -3.84 3.42
N MET A 63 -7.47 -5.12 3.29
CA MET A 63 -6.20 -5.63 3.79
C MET A 63 -5.01 -5.03 3.04
N ASP A 64 -5.13 -4.83 1.74
CA ASP A 64 -4.09 -4.22 0.91
C ASP A 64 -3.82 -2.78 1.37
N TRP A 65 -4.87 -1.99 1.59
CA TRP A 65 -4.75 -0.64 2.14
C TRP A 65 -4.16 -0.59 3.57
N ILE A 66 -4.50 -1.57 4.42
CA ILE A 66 -3.91 -1.69 5.75
C ILE A 66 -2.40 -1.95 5.64
N LEU A 67 -1.99 -2.86 4.75
CA LEU A 67 -0.58 -3.17 4.51
C LEU A 67 0.19 -1.97 3.93
N ASP A 68 -0.43 -1.22 3.02
CA ASP A 68 0.12 0.03 2.50
C ASP A 68 0.41 1.03 3.64
N THR A 69 -0.57 1.20 4.53
CA THR A 69 -0.48 2.11 5.67
C THR A 69 0.56 1.64 6.69
N LEU A 70 0.60 0.34 7.00
CA LEU A 70 1.58 -0.25 7.91
C LEU A 70 2.99 -0.13 7.33
N GLY A 71 3.19 -0.36 6.04
CA GLY A 71 4.46 -0.18 5.35
C GLY A 71 4.99 1.24 5.51
N ALA A 72 4.14 2.23 5.24
CA ALA A 72 4.48 3.65 5.41
C ALA A 72 4.86 3.99 6.86
N ILE A 73 4.12 3.47 7.84
CA ILE A 73 4.42 3.66 9.27
C ILE A 73 5.76 3.01 9.61
N THR A 74 5.97 1.72 9.30
CA THR A 74 7.18 1.00 9.69
C THR A 74 8.47 1.61 9.13
N PHE A 75 8.42 2.22 7.95
CA PHE A 75 9.62 2.82 7.34
C PHE A 75 9.95 4.22 7.88
N LEU A 76 9.01 4.89 8.56
CA LEU A 76 9.16 6.28 9.03
C LEU A 76 8.91 6.50 10.53
N ALA A 77 8.43 5.50 11.26
CA ALA A 77 8.31 5.49 12.71
C ALA A 77 9.59 4.94 13.35
#